data_AF-A0A916WTP0-F1
#
_entry.id   AF-A0A916WTP0-F1
#
_cell.length_a   1.000
_cell.length_b   1.000
_cell.length_c   1.000
_cell.angle_alpha   90.00
_cell.angle_beta   90.00
_cell.angle_gamma   90.00
#
_symmetry.space_group_name_H-M   'P 1'
#
loop_
_entity.id
_entity.type
_entity.pdbx_description
1 polymer ?
#
loop_
_entity_poly.entity_id
_entity_poly.type
_entity_poly.pdbx_seq_one_letter_code
_entity_poly.pdbx_strand_id
1 'polypeptide(L)'
;MTKRERGALRADVLRRLWAGADPVTANALRDAFPETERPALTTLLTVLSRLEAEGLVQREQQGRGSVFSATQPQAEHFAGQMSDVLGAAADRSAVLQQFAGGLSEHDLQVLRAAIRD
;
A
#
# COMPACT_ATOMS: atom_id res chain seq x y z
N MET A 1 1.39 15.59 -14.84
CA MET A 1 0.70 14.61 -14.00
C MET A 1 -0.23 15.30 -13.02
N THR A 2 -1.50 14.94 -13.03
CA THR A 2 -2.51 15.39 -12.06
C THR A 2 -2.31 14.71 -10.70
N LYS A 3 -2.95 15.25 -9.65
CA LYS A 3 -2.96 14.63 -8.30
C LYS A 3 -3.52 13.20 -8.35
N ARG A 4 -4.53 12.98 -9.19
CA ARG A 4 -5.17 11.67 -9.40
C ARG A 4 -4.20 10.66 -10.05
N GLU A 5 -3.52 11.06 -11.11
CA GLU A 5 -2.52 10.21 -11.79
C GLU A 5 -1.37 9.83 -10.86
N ARG A 6 -0.94 10.76 -9.99
CA ARG A 6 0.09 10.48 -8.99
C ARG A 6 -0.39 9.50 -7.91
N GLY A 7 -1.64 9.64 -7.47
CA GLY A 7 -2.26 8.71 -6.52
C GLY A 7 -2.36 7.30 -7.11
N ALA A 8 -2.80 7.19 -8.37
CA ALA A 8 -2.89 5.91 -9.07
C ALA A 8 -1.51 5.23 -9.20
N LEU A 9 -0.50 5.96 -9.67
CA LEU A 9 0.85 5.41 -9.80
C LEU A 9 1.43 4.94 -8.46
N ARG A 10 1.21 5.71 -7.38
CA ARG A 10 1.64 5.31 -6.04
C ARG A 10 1.00 3.97 -5.62
N ALA A 11 -0.30 3.84 -5.81
CA ALA A 11 -1.02 2.62 -5.47
C ALA A 11 -0.53 1.42 -6.29
N ASP A 12 -0.26 1.62 -7.59
CA ASP A 12 0.28 0.57 -8.45
C ASP A 12 1.69 0.14 -8.07
N VAL A 13 2.55 1.09 -7.68
CA VAL A 13 3.90 0.79 -7.17
C VAL A 13 3.83 -0.08 -5.92
N LEU A 14 3.02 0.29 -4.92
CA LEU A 14 2.87 -0.51 -3.70
C LEU A 14 2.30 -1.91 -3.99
N ARG A 15 1.28 -2.00 -4.87
CA ARG A 15 0.70 -3.28 -5.27
C ARG A 15 1.74 -4.24 -5.84
N ARG A 16 2.66 -3.72 -6.64
CA ARG A 16 3.74 -4.51 -7.24
C ARG A 16 4.80 -4.92 -6.23
N LEU A 17 5.13 -4.04 -5.29
CA LEU A 17 6.05 -4.38 -4.21
C LEU A 17 5.47 -5.42 -3.26
N TRP A 18 4.15 -5.40 -2.98
CA TRP A 18 3.49 -6.43 -2.19
C TRP A 18 3.33 -7.77 -2.91
N ALA A 19 3.26 -7.77 -4.24
CA ALA A 19 3.15 -9.01 -5.02
C ALA A 19 4.47 -9.79 -5.09
N GLY A 20 5.61 -9.13 -4.87
CA GLY A 20 6.93 -9.76 -4.82
C GLY A 20 7.36 -10.08 -3.39
N ALA A 21 8.06 -11.20 -3.21
CA ALA A 21 8.69 -11.54 -1.92
C ALA A 21 10.06 -10.88 -1.74
N ASP A 22 10.77 -10.63 -2.84
CA ASP A 22 12.15 -10.14 -2.82
C ASP A 22 12.24 -8.64 -3.18
N PRO A 23 13.24 -7.91 -2.64
CA PRO A 23 13.53 -6.54 -3.06
C PRO A 23 13.83 -6.45 -4.55
N VAL A 24 13.27 -5.43 -5.22
CA VAL A 24 13.40 -5.24 -6.68
C VAL A 24 14.07 -3.93 -7.05
N THR A 25 14.81 -3.92 -8.15
CA THR A 25 15.35 -2.66 -8.69
C THR A 25 14.23 -1.79 -9.27
N ALA A 26 14.45 -0.47 -9.35
CA ALA A 26 13.50 0.43 -10.01
C ALA A 26 13.25 0.06 -11.48
N ASN A 27 14.24 -0.48 -12.19
CA ASN A 27 14.05 -0.94 -13.57
C ASN A 27 13.15 -2.19 -13.63
N ALA A 28 13.43 -3.20 -12.80
CA ALA A 28 12.58 -4.40 -12.75
C ALA A 28 11.14 -4.07 -12.36
N LEU A 29 10.96 -3.17 -11.39
CA LEU A 29 9.65 -2.68 -10.99
C LEU A 29 8.94 -1.94 -12.13
N ARG A 30 9.67 -1.10 -12.89
CA ARG A 30 9.14 -0.39 -14.08
C ARG A 30 8.73 -1.36 -15.17
N ASP A 31 9.53 -2.38 -15.43
CA ASP A 31 9.31 -3.32 -16.52
C ASP A 31 8.12 -4.25 -16.24
N ALA A 32 7.74 -4.40 -14.96
CA ALA A 32 6.52 -5.09 -14.58
C ALA A 32 5.23 -4.33 -15.00
N PHE A 33 5.29 -3.02 -15.30
CA PHE A 33 4.15 -2.27 -15.81
C PHE A 33 3.81 -2.64 -17.27
N PRO A 34 2.50 -2.72 -17.62
CA PRO A 34 2.09 -2.77 -19.02
C PRO A 34 2.73 -1.62 -19.80
N GLU A 35 3.15 -1.86 -21.04
CA GLU A 35 3.85 -0.84 -21.83
C GLU A 35 3.04 0.46 -21.98
N THR A 36 1.72 0.35 -22.09
CA THR A 36 0.78 1.48 -22.21
C THR A 36 0.70 2.35 -20.95
N GLU A 37 1.08 1.80 -19.79
CA GLU A 37 0.99 2.46 -18.48
C GLU A 37 2.39 2.65 -17.84
N ARG A 38 3.45 2.27 -18.56
CA ARG A 38 4.81 2.26 -18.02
C ARG A 38 5.27 3.69 -17.74
N PRO A 39 5.56 4.03 -16.46
CA PRO A 39 6.03 5.37 -16.12
C PRO A 39 7.48 5.56 -16.60
N ALA A 40 7.86 6.82 -16.85
CA ALA A 40 9.27 7.17 -16.98
C ALA A 40 10.04 6.79 -15.70
N LEU A 41 11.30 6.35 -15.84
CA LEU A 41 12.11 5.89 -14.70
C LEU A 41 12.25 6.96 -13.61
N THR A 42 12.46 8.21 -14.00
CA THR A 42 12.57 9.34 -13.07
C THR A 42 11.27 9.59 -12.29
N THR A 43 10.11 9.40 -12.94
CA THR A 43 8.80 9.47 -12.29
C THR A 43 8.65 8.35 -11.25
N LEU A 44 9.04 7.12 -11.60
CA LEU A 44 9.00 6.00 -10.66
C LEU A 44 9.93 6.22 -9.47
N LEU A 45 11.17 6.66 -9.70
CA LEU A 45 12.12 6.99 -8.64
C LEU A 45 11.60 8.11 -7.73
N THR A 46 10.91 9.10 -8.28
CA THR A 46 10.27 10.17 -7.49
C THR A 46 9.16 9.62 -6.60
N VAL A 47 8.36 8.67 -7.10
CA VAL A 47 7.30 8.03 -6.30
C VAL A 47 7.91 7.14 -5.21
N LEU A 48 8.93 6.35 -5.53
CA LEU A 48 9.65 5.52 -4.57
C LEU A 48 10.26 6.35 -3.44
N SER A 49 10.92 7.47 -3.76
CA SER A 49 11.48 8.36 -2.75
C SER A 49 10.42 8.97 -1.82
N ARG A 50 9.22 9.26 -2.33
CA ARG A 50 8.11 9.73 -1.47
C ARG A 50 7.56 8.60 -0.59
N LEU A 51 7.39 7.41 -1.14
CA LEU A 51 6.97 6.24 -0.38
C LEU A 51 7.96 5.87 0.72
N GLU A 52 9.26 6.04 0.45
CA GLU A 52 10.34 5.90 1.42
C GLU A 52 10.25 6.96 2.52
N ALA A 53 10.07 8.23 2.17
CA ALA A 53 9.87 9.31 3.15
C ALA A 53 8.63 9.12 4.04
N GLU A 54 7.62 8.41 3.53
CA GLU A 54 6.40 8.05 4.25
C GLU A 54 6.49 6.70 4.98
N GLY A 55 7.64 6.02 4.92
CA GLY A 55 7.89 4.76 5.62
C GLY A 55 7.15 3.55 5.04
N LEU A 56 6.62 3.62 3.82
CA LEU A 56 5.92 2.50 3.17
C LEU A 56 6.82 1.63 2.29
N VAL A 57 7.98 2.16 1.90
CA VAL A 57 8.96 1.47 1.07
C VAL A 57 10.33 1.63 1.71
N GLN A 58 11.10 0.56 1.74
CA GLN A 58 12.50 0.58 2.15
C GLN A 58 13.38 0.53 0.91
N ARG A 59 14.46 1.31 0.92
CA ARG A 59 15.51 1.30 -0.09
C ARG A 59 16.78 0.70 0.50
N GLU A 60 17.34 -0.26 -0.19
CA GLU A 60 18.62 -0.88 0.19
C GLU A 60 19.62 -0.80 -0.95
N GLN A 61 20.90 -0.68 -0.62
CA GLN A 61 21.97 -0.67 -1.61
C GLN A 61 22.38 -2.10 -1.93
N GLN A 62 22.34 -2.46 -3.21
CA GLN A 62 22.78 -3.75 -3.72
C GLN A 62 23.81 -3.54 -4.85
N GLY A 63 25.09 -3.71 -4.48
CA GLY A 63 26.20 -3.42 -5.39
C GLY A 63 26.25 -1.94 -5.80
N ARG A 64 26.09 -1.68 -7.11
CA ARG A 64 26.07 -0.32 -7.67
C ARG A 64 24.67 0.27 -7.80
N GLY A 65 23.63 -0.48 -7.45
CA GLY A 65 22.23 -0.10 -7.58
C GLY A 65 21.49 -0.07 -6.25
N SER A 66 20.23 0.34 -6.31
CA SER A 66 19.29 0.26 -5.18
C SER A 66 18.16 -0.70 -5.50
N VAL A 67 17.75 -1.45 -4.49
CA VAL A 67 16.55 -2.28 -4.49
C VAL A 67 15.52 -1.71 -3.52
N PHE A 68 14.26 -2.02 -3.78
CA PHE A 68 13.10 -1.50 -3.07
C PHE A 68 12.18 -2.65 -2.67
N SER A 69 11.66 -2.59 -1.46
CA SER A 69 10.65 -3.50 -0.92
C SER A 69 9.60 -2.72 -0.13
N ALA A 70 8.39 -3.27 0.03
CA ALA A 70 7.43 -2.71 0.97
C ALA A 70 7.91 -2.95 2.41
N THR A 71 7.73 -1.96 3.30
CA THR A 71 8.16 -2.07 4.71
C THR A 71 7.30 -3.02 5.53
N GLN A 72 6.05 -3.21 5.13
CA GLN A 72 5.09 -4.07 5.80
C GLN A 72 4.16 -4.78 4.81
N PRO A 73 3.60 -5.95 5.19
CA PRO A 73 2.59 -6.63 4.40
C PRO A 73 1.39 -5.75 4.07
N GLN A 74 0.75 -6.04 2.93
CA GLN A 74 -0.43 -5.29 2.47
C GLN A 74 -1.56 -5.28 3.52
N ALA A 75 -1.82 -6.43 4.15
CA ALA A 75 -2.87 -6.55 5.16
C ALA A 75 -2.61 -5.64 6.37
N GLU A 76 -1.36 -5.60 6.85
CA GLU A 76 -0.96 -4.72 7.96
C GLU A 76 -1.10 -3.24 7.58
N HIS A 77 -0.78 -2.88 6.33
CA HIS A 77 -0.98 -1.51 5.83
C HIS A 77 -2.44 -1.06 5.90
N PHE A 78 -3.36 -1.87 5.38
CA PHE A 78 -4.77 -1.51 5.40
C PHE A 78 -5.38 -1.59 6.80
N ALA A 79 -4.97 -2.55 7.62
CA ALA A 79 -5.40 -2.63 9.02
C ALA A 79 -4.96 -1.39 9.83
N GLY A 80 -3.72 -0.91 9.61
CA GLY A 80 -3.22 0.34 10.17
C GLY A 80 -4.06 1.54 9.73
N GLN A 81 -4.35 1.68 8.43
CA GLN A 81 -5.20 2.75 7.92
C GLN A 81 -6.61 2.74 8.52
N MET A 82 -7.23 1.55 8.65
CA MET A 82 -8.54 1.42 9.28
C MET A 82 -8.48 1.88 10.75
N SER A 83 -7.40 1.53 11.46
CA SER A 83 -7.18 1.92 12.85
C SER A 83 -6.97 3.42 13.00
N ASP A 84 -6.24 4.07 12.10
CA ASP A 84 -6.02 5.52 12.10
C ASP A 84 -7.32 6.28 11.87
N VAL A 85 -8.12 5.85 10.89
CA VAL A 85 -9.44 6.43 10.58
C VAL A 85 -10.37 6.32 11.78
N LEU A 86 -10.46 5.14 12.39
CA LEU A 86 -11.24 4.93 13.61
C LEU A 86 -10.68 5.76 14.78
N GLY A 87 -9.36 5.88 14.87
CA GLY A 87 -8.65 6.63 15.89
C GLY A 87 -9.01 8.11 15.94
N ALA A 88 -9.24 8.71 14.76
CA ALA A 88 -9.63 10.11 14.57
C ALA A 88 -11.12 10.40 14.81
N ALA A 89 -11.96 9.37 14.98
CA ALA A 89 -13.39 9.55 15.19
C ALA A 89 -13.71 10.10 16.59
N ALA A 90 -14.61 11.09 16.65
CA ALA A 90 -15.12 11.64 17.91
C ALA A 90 -16.00 10.64 18.67
N ASP A 91 -16.80 9.85 17.94
CA ASP A 91 -17.59 8.73 18.47
C ASP A 91 -17.19 7.45 17.75
N ARG A 92 -16.27 6.69 18.36
CA ARG A 92 -15.77 5.42 17.81
C ARG A 92 -16.85 4.36 17.76
N SER A 93 -17.76 4.35 18.74
CA SER A 93 -18.84 3.36 18.81
C SER A 93 -19.83 3.55 17.66
N ALA A 94 -20.22 4.78 17.36
CA ALA A 94 -21.08 5.10 16.22
C ALA A 94 -20.42 4.71 14.88
N VAL A 95 -19.13 5.00 14.70
CA VAL A 95 -18.40 4.61 13.47
C VAL A 95 -18.33 3.09 13.33
N LEU A 96 -18.06 2.35 14.41
CA LEU A 96 -18.02 0.89 14.38
C LEU A 96 -19.39 0.29 14.06
N GLN A 97 -20.48 0.84 14.61
CA GLN A 97 -21.84 0.40 14.28
C GLN A 97 -22.16 0.64 12.80
N GLN A 98 -21.84 1.83 12.29
CA GLN A 98 -22.05 2.16 10.88
C GLN A 98 -21.20 1.31 9.94
N PHE A 99 -19.94 1.06 10.31
CA PHE A 99 -19.03 0.19 9.55
C PHE A 99 -19.54 -1.24 9.51
N ALA A 100 -19.87 -1.82 10.68
CA ALA A 100 -20.41 -3.17 10.77
C ALA A 100 -21.72 -3.34 9.98
N GLY A 101 -22.59 -2.32 9.98
CA GLY A 101 -23.82 -2.32 9.19
C GLY A 101 -23.60 -2.26 7.67
N GLY A 102 -22.42 -1.86 7.20
CA GLY A 102 -22.08 -1.79 5.78
C GLY A 102 -21.27 -2.98 5.26
N LEU A 103 -20.87 -3.91 6.13
CA LEU A 103 -20.08 -5.09 5.74
C LEU A 103 -20.93 -6.17 5.10
N SER A 104 -20.31 -6.95 4.20
CA SER A 104 -20.93 -8.16 3.70
C SER A 104 -21.02 -9.23 4.79
N GLU A 105 -21.94 -10.19 4.62
CA GLU A 105 -22.05 -11.30 5.57
C GLU A 105 -20.75 -12.11 5.67
N HIS A 106 -20.01 -12.24 4.56
CA HIS A 106 -18.69 -12.86 4.55
C HIS A 106 -17.68 -12.09 5.43
N ASP A 107 -17.59 -10.76 5.26
CA ASP A 107 -16.65 -9.95 6.05
C ASP A 107 -17.01 -9.95 7.54
N LEU A 108 -18.30 -9.96 7.87
CA LEU A 108 -18.77 -10.11 9.26
C LEU A 108 -18.37 -11.47 9.85
N GLN A 109 -18.44 -12.56 9.08
CA GLN A 109 -18.00 -13.88 9.53
C GLN A 109 -16.49 -13.90 9.79
N VAL A 110 -15.69 -13.31 8.90
CA VAL A 110 -14.24 -13.16 9.08
C VAL A 110 -13.93 -12.37 10.35
N LEU A 111 -14.59 -11.23 10.58
CA LEU A 111 -14.39 -10.44 11.79
C LEU A 111 -14.80 -11.19 13.06
N ARG A 112 -15.93 -11.89 13.05
CA ARG A 112 -16.38 -12.70 14.20
C ARG A 112 -15.40 -13.82 14.52
N ALA A 113 -14.83 -14.47 13.51
CA ALA A 113 -13.80 -15.49 13.72
C ALA A 113 -12.55 -14.88 14.37
N ALA A 114 -12.06 -13.76 13.83
CA ALA A 114 -10.84 -13.09 14.30
C ALA A 114 -10.91 -12.54 15.74
N ILE A 115 -12.11 -12.26 16.28
CA ILE A 115 -12.31 -11.75 17.65
C ILE A 115 -12.45 -12.88 18.68
N ARG A 116 -12.79 -14.09 18.23
CA ARG A 116 -13.03 -15.23 19.13
C ARG A 116 -11.74 -15.99 19.47
N ASP A 117 -10.67 -15.72 18.74
CA ASP A 117 -9.30 -16.15 19.02
C ASP A 117 -8.57 -15.09 19.87
#